data_AF-A0A375J446-F1
#
_entry.id   AF-A0A375J446-F1
#
_cell.length_a   1.000
_cell.length_b   1.000
_cell.length_c   1.000
_cell.angle_alpha   90.00
_cell.angle_beta   90.00
_cell.angle_gamma   90.00
#
_symmetry.space_group_name_H-M   'P 1'
#
loop_
_entity.id
_entity.type
_entity.pdbx_description
1 polymer ?
#
loop_
_entity_poly.entity_id
_entity_poly.type
_entity_poly.pdbx_seq_one_letter_code
_entity_poly.pdbx_strand_id
1 'polypeptide(L)'
;MRPAWAAVGESAGEVPAKRVASDAVTAEIDALLAEDSELSDGARAAVSNLLRRHRLLEGELARQRSLLQEWILSQLTYKTLYYQYSCQSPQAPRVELMREKEAVRRRIREQLQAGADYLATPDESPRSLSSS
;
A
#
# COMPACT_ATOMS: atom_id res chain seq x y z
N MET A 1 18.27 -9.95 -28.26
CA MET A 1 17.94 -8.87 -27.31
C MET A 1 16.97 -9.41 -26.28
N ARG A 2 17.37 -9.54 -25.02
CA ARG A 2 16.44 -9.92 -23.93
C ARG A 2 15.59 -8.68 -23.58
N PRO A 3 14.28 -8.82 -23.39
CA PRO A 3 13.46 -7.68 -23.01
C PRO A 3 13.80 -7.24 -21.58
N ALA A 4 13.97 -5.93 -21.38
CA ALA A 4 14.42 -5.33 -20.13
C ALA A 4 13.49 -5.56 -18.91
N TRP A 5 12.29 -6.09 -19.13
CA TRP A 5 11.37 -6.46 -18.05
C TRP A 5 11.69 -7.82 -17.39
N ALA A 6 12.53 -8.65 -18.03
CA ALA A 6 12.90 -9.96 -17.47
C ALA A 6 13.83 -9.88 -16.24
N ALA A 7 14.47 -8.73 -16.00
CA ALA A 7 15.45 -8.57 -14.91
C ALA A 7 14.84 -8.06 -13.58
N VAL A 8 13.56 -7.66 -13.57
CA VAL A 8 12.88 -7.15 -12.35
C VAL A 8 12.24 -8.30 -11.53
N GLY A 9 12.20 -9.52 -12.07
CA GLY A 9 11.51 -10.66 -11.46
C GLY A 9 12.30 -11.49 -10.44
N GLU A 10 13.63 -11.34 -10.35
CA GLU A 10 14.47 -12.28 -9.57
C GLU A 10 14.49 -12.02 -8.05
N SER A 11 14.01 -10.87 -7.55
CA SER A 11 13.93 -10.58 -6.11
C SER A 11 12.56 -10.81 -5.48
N ALA A 12 11.56 -11.26 -6.25
CA ALA A 12 10.21 -11.50 -5.75
C ALA A 12 10.08 -12.79 -4.91
N GLY A 13 11.10 -13.65 -4.92
CA GLY A 13 11.08 -14.98 -4.28
C GLY A 13 11.38 -15.02 -2.77
N GLU A 14 11.81 -13.91 -2.15
CA GLU A 14 12.21 -13.90 -0.73
C GLU A 14 11.04 -13.59 0.23
N VAL A 15 9.91 -13.14 -0.31
CA VAL A 15 8.70 -12.77 0.44
C VAL A 15 7.91 -13.94 1.04
N PRO A 16 7.79 -15.14 0.40
CA PRO A 16 6.99 -16.24 0.93
C PRO A 16 7.60 -16.83 2.21
N ALA A 17 8.91 -17.05 2.24
CA ALA A 17 9.59 -17.69 3.36
C ALA A 17 9.48 -16.87 4.66
N LYS A 18 9.62 -15.55 4.56
CA LYS A 18 9.52 -14.65 5.71
C LYS A 18 8.09 -14.52 6.25
N ARG A 19 7.06 -14.63 5.39
CA ARG A 19 5.65 -14.62 5.81
C ARG A 19 5.27 -15.91 6.53
N VAL A 20 5.68 -17.06 6.01
CA VAL A 20 5.44 -18.36 6.65
C VAL A 20 6.08 -18.42 8.04
N ALA A 21 7.27 -17.83 8.21
CA ALA A 21 7.92 -17.72 9.51
C ALA A 21 7.20 -16.77 10.47
N SER A 22 6.68 -15.63 9.97
CA SER A 22 5.89 -14.67 10.76
C SER A 22 4.58 -15.28 11.26
N ASP A 23 3.84 -15.97 10.38
CA ASP A 23 2.57 -16.63 10.71
C ASP A 23 2.77 -17.72 11.76
N ALA A 24 3.82 -18.54 11.63
CA ALA A 24 4.15 -19.59 12.59
C ALA A 24 4.44 -19.02 14.00
N VAL A 25 5.21 -17.93 14.08
CA VAL A 25 5.52 -17.27 15.37
C VAL A 25 4.26 -16.67 15.99
N THR A 26 3.37 -16.05 15.21
CA THR A 26 2.12 -15.52 15.78
C THR A 26 1.17 -16.60 16.29
N ALA A 27 1.15 -17.77 15.64
CA ALA A 27 0.38 -18.92 16.09
C ALA A 27 0.96 -19.54 17.37
N GLU A 28 2.30 -19.60 17.48
CA GLU A 28 2.99 -20.05 18.69
C GLU A 28 2.71 -19.13 19.89
N ILE A 29 2.73 -17.80 19.70
CA ILE A 29 2.39 -16.85 20.76
C ILE A 29 0.93 -16.96 21.17
N ASP A 30 -0.01 -17.12 20.22
CA ASP A 30 -1.42 -17.34 20.55
C ASP A 30 -1.64 -18.62 21.37
N ALA A 31 -0.91 -19.70 21.05
CA ALA A 31 -0.94 -20.95 21.82
C ALA A 31 -0.38 -20.75 23.24
N LEU A 32 0.76 -20.07 23.37
CA LEU A 32 1.36 -19.74 24.66
C LEU A 32 0.43 -18.88 25.53
N LEU A 33 -0.25 -17.88 24.96
CA LEU A 33 -1.21 -17.05 25.71
C LEU A 33 -2.44 -17.83 26.19
N ALA A 34 -2.81 -18.92 25.51
CA ALA A 34 -3.91 -19.79 25.89
C ALA A 34 -3.54 -20.77 27.01
N GLU A 35 -2.27 -21.18 27.07
CA GLU A 35 -1.75 -22.12 28.07
C GLU A 35 -1.24 -21.42 29.34
N ASP A 36 -0.79 -20.16 29.24
CA ASP A 36 -0.08 -19.49 30.31
C ASP A 36 -1.01 -18.82 31.35
N SER A 37 -1.12 -19.46 32.51
CA SER A 37 -1.89 -18.99 33.67
C SER A 37 -1.16 -17.95 34.53
N GLU A 38 0.14 -17.73 34.31
CA GLU A 38 0.98 -16.85 35.14
C GLU A 38 0.93 -15.37 34.68
N LEU A 39 0.50 -15.12 33.44
CA LEU A 39 0.29 -13.77 32.93
C LEU A 39 -0.94 -13.11 33.56
N SER A 40 -0.78 -11.85 33.98
CA SER A 40 -1.91 -11.02 34.35
C SER A 40 -2.86 -10.82 33.17
N ASP A 41 -4.15 -10.67 33.43
CA ASP A 41 -5.17 -10.47 32.38
C ASP A 41 -4.88 -9.23 31.53
N GLY A 42 -4.31 -8.18 32.13
CA GLY A 42 -3.87 -6.98 31.41
C GLY A 42 -2.72 -7.24 30.45
N ALA A 43 -1.74 -8.06 30.83
CA ALA A 43 -0.66 -8.47 29.94
C ALA A 43 -1.18 -9.33 28.79
N ARG A 44 -2.05 -10.31 29.07
CA ARG A 44 -2.69 -11.16 28.05
C ARG A 44 -3.51 -10.34 27.06
N ALA A 45 -4.27 -9.35 27.55
CA ALA A 45 -5.04 -8.43 26.71
C ALA A 45 -4.14 -7.54 25.84
N ALA A 46 -3.01 -7.06 26.37
CA ALA A 46 -2.07 -6.25 25.61
C ALA A 46 -1.41 -7.04 24.47
N VAL A 47 -0.94 -8.26 24.74
CA VAL A 47 -0.28 -9.11 23.72
C VAL A 47 -1.29 -9.54 22.65
N SER A 48 -2.50 -9.95 23.03
CA SER A 48 -3.55 -10.30 22.05
C SER A 48 -3.95 -9.11 21.16
N ASN A 49 -4.01 -7.89 21.71
CA ASN A 49 -4.24 -6.69 20.92
C ASN A 49 -3.09 -6.44 19.92
N LEU A 50 -1.84 -6.62 20.37
CA LEU A 50 -0.67 -6.48 19.51
C LEU A 50 -0.68 -7.49 18.35
N LEU A 51 -1.00 -8.76 18.61
CA LEU A 51 -1.14 -9.79 17.57
C LEU A 51 -2.26 -9.48 16.59
N ARG A 52 -3.40 -8.99 17.07
CA ARG A 52 -4.49 -8.53 16.20
C ARG A 52 -4.03 -7.38 15.29
N ARG A 53 -3.33 -6.38 15.85
CA ARG A 53 -2.82 -5.25 15.07
C ARG A 53 -1.77 -5.69 14.05
N HIS A 54 -0.90 -6.64 14.42
CA HIS A 54 0.09 -7.23 13.52
C HIS A 54 -0.58 -7.85 12.29
N ARG A 55 -1.59 -8.71 12.49
CA ARG A 55 -2.36 -9.32 11.39
C ARG A 55 -3.02 -8.29 10.47
N LEU A 56 -3.60 -7.24 11.06
CA LEU A 56 -4.20 -6.14 10.29
C LEU A 56 -3.15 -5.42 9.42
N LEU A 57 -1.96 -5.15 9.97
CA LEU A 57 -0.87 -4.52 9.24
C LEU A 57 -0.31 -5.42 8.14
N GLU A 58 -0.19 -6.73 8.38
CA GLU A 58 0.24 -7.68 7.35
C GLU A 58 -0.76 -7.77 6.19
N GLY A 59 -2.07 -7.79 6.51
CA GLY A 59 -3.14 -7.75 5.51
C GLY A 59 -3.10 -6.46 4.69
N GLU A 60 -2.95 -5.31 5.34
CA GLU A 60 -2.84 -4.02 4.65
C GLU A 60 -1.58 -3.93 3.78
N LEU A 61 -0.45 -4.42 4.27
CA LEU A 61 0.79 -4.47 3.48
C LEU A 61 0.64 -5.38 2.25
N ALA A 62 -0.04 -6.52 2.39
CA ALA A 62 -0.35 -7.39 1.27
C ALA A 62 -1.23 -6.70 0.23
N ARG A 63 -2.30 -6.02 0.68
CA ARG A 63 -3.18 -5.23 -0.18
C ARG A 63 -2.43 -4.11 -0.92
N GLN A 64 -1.57 -3.37 -0.23
CA GLN A 64 -0.75 -2.30 -0.82
C GLN A 64 0.23 -2.85 -1.87
N ARG A 65 0.85 -4.01 -1.60
CA ARG A 65 1.72 -4.67 -2.58
C ARG A 65 0.95 -5.06 -3.83
N SER A 66 -0.24 -5.63 -3.71
CA SER A 66 -1.09 -5.97 -4.86
C SER A 66 -1.49 -4.72 -5.65
N LEU A 67 -1.90 -3.65 -4.97
CA LEU A 67 -2.22 -2.38 -5.64
C LEU A 67 -1.01 -1.78 -6.37
N LEU A 68 0.18 -1.85 -5.76
CA LEU A 68 1.40 -1.38 -6.39
C LEU A 68 1.76 -2.21 -7.63
N GLN A 69 1.59 -3.53 -7.57
CA GLN A 69 1.82 -4.42 -8.71
C GLN A 69 0.90 -4.09 -9.89
N GLU A 70 -0.40 -3.95 -9.64
CA GLU A 70 -1.38 -3.55 -10.66
C GLU A 70 -1.09 -2.16 -11.23
N TRP A 71 -0.67 -1.22 -10.38
CA TRP A 71 -0.25 0.10 -10.82
C TRP A 71 0.99 0.06 -11.72
N ILE A 72 2.03 -0.70 -11.33
CA ILE A 72 3.23 -0.90 -12.14
C ILE A 72 2.86 -1.53 -13.49
N LEU A 73 2.03 -2.57 -13.48
CA LEU A 73 1.58 -3.25 -14.69
C LEU A 73 0.86 -2.27 -15.62
N SER A 74 -0.07 -1.47 -15.09
CA SER A 74 -0.78 -0.44 -15.85
C SER A 74 0.17 0.59 -16.46
N GLN A 75 1.16 1.07 -15.70
CA GLN A 75 2.16 2.02 -16.20
C GLN A 75 3.03 1.42 -17.30
N LEU A 76 3.45 0.15 -17.15
CA LEU A 76 4.27 -0.53 -18.16
C LEU A 76 3.47 -0.80 -19.44
N THR A 77 2.23 -1.27 -19.32
CA THR A 77 1.32 -1.46 -20.45
C THR A 77 1.13 -0.17 -21.23
N TYR A 78 0.83 0.93 -20.54
CA TYR A 78 0.66 2.23 -21.20
C TYR A 78 1.94 2.70 -21.90
N LYS A 79 3.12 2.55 -21.28
CA LYS A 79 4.39 2.90 -21.91
C LYS A 79 4.66 2.08 -23.18
N THR A 80 4.35 0.80 -23.15
CA THR A 80 4.51 -0.09 -24.32
C THR A 80 3.60 0.34 -25.46
N LEU A 81 2.31 0.58 -25.16
CA LEU A 81 1.35 1.06 -26.16
C LEU A 81 1.75 2.43 -26.70
N TYR A 82 2.14 3.35 -25.81
CA TYR A 82 2.63 4.67 -26.19
C TYR A 82 3.77 4.57 -27.20
N TYR A 83 4.78 3.74 -26.92
CA TYR A 83 5.89 3.52 -27.86
C TYR A 83 5.41 2.97 -29.21
N GLN A 84 4.54 1.95 -29.17
CA GLN A 84 4.02 1.30 -30.37
C GLN A 84 3.27 2.26 -31.31
N TYR A 85 2.49 3.19 -30.76
CA TYR A 85 1.65 4.08 -31.56
C TYR A 85 2.29 5.46 -31.83
N SER A 86 3.21 5.93 -31.00
CA SER A 86 3.88 7.23 -31.20
C SER A 86 5.24 7.15 -31.87
N CYS A 87 5.86 5.96 -31.92
CA CYS A 87 7.25 5.74 -32.27
C CYS A 87 8.26 6.56 -31.45
N GLN A 88 7.82 7.18 -30.35
CA GLN A 88 8.70 7.93 -29.44
C GLN A 88 9.15 7.01 -28.31
N SER A 89 10.46 6.74 -28.27
CA SER A 89 11.05 5.94 -27.21
C SER A 89 10.80 6.57 -25.83
N PRO A 90 10.25 5.82 -24.86
CA PRO A 90 10.13 6.27 -23.49
C PRO A 90 11.47 6.62 -22.82
N GLN A 91 12.58 6.10 -23.36
CA GLN A 91 13.94 6.34 -22.88
C GLN A 91 14.54 7.65 -23.43
N ALA A 92 13.99 8.18 -24.53
CA ALA A 92 14.41 9.46 -25.13
C ALA A 92 13.18 10.28 -25.60
N PRO A 93 12.30 10.69 -24.68
CA PRO A 93 11.10 11.46 -25.03
C PRO A 93 11.48 12.87 -25.51
N ARG A 94 10.66 13.44 -26.38
CA ARG A 94 10.79 14.84 -26.79
C ARG A 94 10.58 15.79 -25.60
N VAL A 95 11.26 16.93 -25.62
CA VAL A 95 11.24 17.91 -24.50
C VAL A 95 9.83 18.48 -24.30
N GLU A 96 9.09 18.72 -25.39
CA GLU A 96 7.72 19.24 -25.36
C GLU A 96 6.78 18.28 -24.62
N LEU A 97 6.88 16.98 -24.95
CA LEU A 97 6.12 15.93 -24.31
C LEU A 97 6.39 15.86 -22.79
N MET A 98 7.65 16.04 -22.39
CA MET A 98 8.01 16.04 -20.97
C MET A 98 7.42 17.24 -20.22
N ARG A 99 7.32 18.41 -20.86
CA ARG A 99 6.67 19.60 -20.29
C ARG A 99 5.16 19.39 -20.14
N GLU A 100 4.51 18.88 -21.18
CA GLU A 100 3.08 18.56 -21.15
C GLU A 100 2.76 17.52 -20.08
N LYS A 101 3.55 16.44 -20.00
CA LYS A 101 3.44 15.43 -18.95
C LYS A 101 3.48 16.05 -17.56
N GLU A 102 4.38 16.99 -17.31
CA GLU A 102 4.49 17.64 -16.01
C GLU A 102 3.33 18.59 -15.71
N ALA A 103 2.80 19.28 -16.72
CA ALA A 103 1.58 20.07 -16.59
C ALA A 103 0.37 19.19 -16.24
N VAL A 104 0.21 18.06 -16.94
CA VAL A 104 -0.86 17.08 -16.67
C VAL A 104 -0.71 16.48 -15.27
N ARG A 105 0.50 16.14 -14.84
CA ARG A 105 0.76 15.59 -13.50
C ARG A 105 0.33 16.56 -12.40
N ARG A 106 0.65 17.84 -12.55
CA ARG A 106 0.23 18.89 -11.60
C ARG A 106 -1.29 18.98 -11.51
N ARG A 107 -1.98 19.06 -12.66
CA ARG A 107 -3.45 19.10 -12.73
C ARG A 107 -4.11 17.86 -12.06
N ILE A 108 -3.61 16.66 -12.34
CA ILE A 108 -4.15 15.43 -11.73
C ILE A 108 -3.95 15.45 -10.21
N ARG A 109 -2.78 15.90 -9.74
CA ARG A 109 -2.50 16.00 -8.30
C ARG A 109 -3.46 16.96 -7.62
N GLU A 110 -3.73 18.12 -8.22
CA GLU A 110 -4.69 19.09 -7.71
C GLU A 110 -6.11 18.50 -7.63
N GLN A 111 -6.54 17.74 -8.66
CA GLN A 111 -7.84 17.07 -8.66
C GLN A 111 -7.97 16.01 -7.56
N LEU A 112 -6.90 15.24 -7.31
CA LEU A 112 -6.89 14.22 -6.26
C LEU A 112 -6.89 14.85 -4.86
N GLN A 113 -6.20 15.98 -4.67
CA GLN A 113 -6.20 16.71 -3.39
C GLN A 113 -7.59 17.33 -3.11
N ALA A 114 -8.20 17.98 -4.10
CA ALA A 114 -9.53 18.57 -3.96
C ALA A 114 -10.63 17.53 -3.62
N GLY A 115 -10.49 16.29 -4.11
CA GLY A 115 -11.39 15.20 -3.73
C GLY A 115 -11.18 14.65 -2.32
N ALA A 116 -9.98 14.81 -1.75
CA ALA A 116 -9.69 14.42 -0.36
C ALA A 116 -10.26 15.42 0.65
N ASP A 117 -10.26 16.71 0.33
CA ASP A 117 -10.84 17.77 1.17
C ASP A 117 -12.36 17.60 1.36
N TYR A 118 -13.06 16.99 0.38
CA TYR A 118 -14.50 16.74 0.47
C TYR A 118 -14.88 15.60 1.43
N LEU A 119 -13.97 14.66 1.70
CA LEU A 119 -14.16 13.57 2.67
C LEU A 119 -13.69 13.94 4.10
N ALA A 120 -13.09 15.12 4.27
CA ALA A 120 -12.58 15.63 5.53
C ALA A 120 -13.54 16.65 6.19
N THR A 121 -14.86 16.51 6.01
CA THR A 121 -15.83 17.23 6.84
C THR A 121 -16.06 16.43 8.13
N PRO A 122 -15.62 16.92 9.30
CA PRO A 122 -16.01 16.33 10.56
C PRO A 122 -17.43 16.82 10.85
N ASP A 123 -18.40 15.93 10.74
CA ASP A 123 -19.70 16.12 11.36
C ASP A 123 -19.56 15.87 12.88
N GLU A 124 -18.80 16.75 13.54
CA GLU A 124 -18.89 16.96 14.98
C GLU A 124 -19.62 18.28 15.20
N SER A 125 -20.95 18.19 15.11
CA SER A 125 -21.86 19.20 15.62
C SER A 125 -21.46 19.55 17.07
N PRO A 126 -21.08 20.80 17.40
CA PRO A 126 -20.81 21.19 18.77
C PRO A 126 -22.15 21.17 19.51
N ARG A 127 -22.40 20.09 20.26
CA ARG A 127 -23.49 20.07 21.24
C ARG A 127 -23.29 21.29 22.15
N SER A 128 -24.19 22.24 21.97
CA SER A 128 -24.29 23.46 22.75
C SER A 128 -24.54 23.04 24.20
N LEU A 129 -23.53 23.19 25.06
CA LEU A 129 -23.72 23.12 26.50
C LEU A 129 -24.47 24.39 26.93
N SER A 130 -25.80 24.32 26.86
CA SER A 130 -26.68 25.30 27.49
C SER A 130 -26.64 25.07 29.00
N SER A 131 -26.18 26.09 29.71
CA SER A 131 -26.26 26.21 31.16
C SER A 131 -27.71 26.20 31.63
N SER A 132 -27.98 25.46 32.70
CA SER A 132 -29.02 25.71 33.71
C SER A 132 -28.63 25.00 35.00
#